data_AF-A0A067PK76-F1
#
_entry.id   AF-A0A067PK76-F1
#
_cell.length_a   1.000
_cell.length_b   1.000
_cell.length_c   1.000
_cell.angle_alpha   90.00
_cell.angle_beta   90.00
_cell.angle_gamma   90.00
#
_symmetry.space_group_name_H-M   'P 1'
#
loop_
_entity.id
_entity.type
_entity.pdbx_description
1 polymer ?
#
loop_
_entity_poly.entity_id
_entity_poly.type
_entity_poly.pdbx_seq_one_letter_code
_entity_poly.pdbx_strand_id
1 'polypeptide(L)'
;MDQNAALNDPRVQAVLGRLEARPYLQGNDLPRKNAKARLKCAYMGSYMKDLFATHPKPAPLLNPPIVTGMADALNRLHSVLMKYGDVTREEFKEVPGLLRRLRELLRVYYDSIFTGHNPASYRFCDVQSISEVGLTLHEIGLYLQFNPIRLRQLMAYAGLEMDTFLLDDPIDVGEWRQVADARTRQVDADPEADDDDRMALAELDQKSQKDQAGYQMMFFIADVLVALFFHPKLDRKDKERSKKALARIVEWSTVGMYRDAFGDALTDAMIDVYKSQKHLVEFGQAGGLGALIGDWAESNYKNSWCKEAVETLPDAAWNRQTDASLDSVMRGLLLKQEHDGDEIFQTLTVARMFHNIYIRYGLKPFERASKFSPLDIIFYFLFRRAAKRKQKLQTVEDWVALLNKYREVPRATRTRHSWILMSVSTRWDFVSMDVDQGYGCRSPACPTRAELVELKARRVRGIRNHDVEEKLYKFGGTPSACKNCRHVAYCGKECQAADWRRHREECRTEGAKGHNEDV
;
A
#
# COMPACT_ATOMS: atom_id res chain seq x y z
N MET A 1 3.86 4.35 -18.75
CA MET A 1 5.10 4.56 -19.53
C MET A 1 5.61 3.21 -19.99
N ASP A 2 6.06 3.10 -21.23
CA ASP A 2 6.65 1.86 -21.75
C ASP A 2 8.01 1.64 -21.07
N GLN A 3 8.09 0.64 -20.18
CA GLN A 3 9.33 0.29 -19.49
C GLN A 3 10.44 -0.12 -20.45
N ASN A 4 10.12 -0.55 -21.67
CA ASN A 4 11.13 -0.82 -22.68
C ASN A 4 11.85 0.47 -23.08
N ALA A 5 11.15 1.61 -23.13
CA ALA A 5 11.79 2.90 -23.40
C ALA A 5 12.70 3.34 -22.24
N ALA A 6 12.30 3.11 -20.99
CA ALA A 6 13.13 3.40 -19.82
C ALA A 6 14.35 2.46 -19.71
N LEU A 7 14.17 1.17 -20.01
CA LEU A 7 15.25 0.18 -20.07
C LEU A 7 16.27 0.55 -21.15
N ASN A 8 15.84 1.16 -22.25
CA ASN A 8 16.72 1.56 -23.34
C ASN A 8 17.37 2.94 -23.13
N ASP A 9 17.11 3.63 -22.01
CA ASP A 9 17.80 4.90 -21.70
C ASP A 9 19.30 4.62 -21.49
N PRO A 10 20.20 5.30 -22.23
CA PRO A 10 21.64 5.11 -22.11
C PRO A 10 22.20 5.27 -20.70
N ARG A 11 21.57 6.10 -19.85
CA ARG A 11 21.96 6.32 -18.46
C ARG A 11 21.57 5.12 -17.59
N VAL A 12 20.39 4.53 -17.82
CA VAL A 12 19.98 3.28 -17.17
C VAL A 12 20.92 2.14 -17.59
N GLN A 13 21.23 2.03 -18.88
CA GLN A 13 22.18 1.02 -19.37
C GLN A 13 23.59 1.18 -18.80
N ALA A 14 24.09 2.42 -18.66
CA ALA A 14 25.39 2.67 -18.02
C ALA A 14 25.42 2.20 -16.56
N VAL A 15 24.34 2.43 -15.82
CA VAL A 15 24.20 1.96 -14.44
C VAL A 15 24.14 0.43 -14.38
N LEU A 16 23.35 -0.19 -15.26
CA LEU A 16 23.27 -1.65 -15.35
C LEU A 16 24.62 -2.28 -15.71
N GLY A 17 25.39 -1.66 -16.61
CA GLY A 17 26.74 -2.09 -16.94
C GLY A 17 27.70 -2.02 -15.74
N ARG A 18 27.59 -0.98 -14.89
CA ARG A 18 28.37 -0.89 -13.64
C ARG A 18 28.00 -1.98 -12.64
N LEU A 19 26.71 -2.30 -12.50
CA LEU A 19 26.23 -3.40 -11.66
C LEU A 19 26.76 -4.76 -12.17
N GLU A 20 26.75 -4.97 -13.49
CA GLU A 20 27.28 -6.19 -14.11
C GLU A 20 28.78 -6.38 -13.91
N ALA A 21 29.52 -5.29 -13.79
CA ALA A 21 30.96 -5.33 -13.54
C ALA A 21 31.33 -5.68 -12.09
N ARG A 22 30.38 -5.70 -11.13
CA ARG A 22 30.67 -5.94 -9.70
C ARG A 22 31.10 -7.39 -9.45
N PRO A 23 32.30 -7.65 -8.90
CA PRO A 23 32.81 -9.02 -8.73
C PRO A 23 31.93 -9.97 -7.91
N TYR A 24 31.20 -9.48 -6.90
CA TYR A 24 30.31 -10.31 -6.09
C TYR A 24 28.94 -10.58 -6.75
N LEU A 25 28.61 -9.86 -7.83
CA LEU A 25 27.46 -10.14 -8.69
C LEU A 25 27.85 -10.99 -9.92
N GLN A 26 29.14 -11.20 -10.16
CA GLN A 26 29.63 -12.11 -11.20
C GLN A 26 29.37 -13.56 -10.77
N GLY A 27 28.44 -14.23 -11.44
CA GLY A 27 28.03 -15.60 -11.11
C GLY A 27 26.64 -15.91 -11.64
N ASN A 28 26.34 -17.20 -11.82
CA ASN A 28 25.06 -17.66 -12.36
C ASN A 28 24.16 -18.34 -11.31
N ASP A 29 24.56 -18.30 -10.04
CA ASP A 29 23.76 -18.83 -8.94
C ASP A 29 22.54 -17.94 -8.69
N LEU A 30 21.47 -18.59 -8.21
CA LEU A 30 20.17 -17.98 -8.05
C LEU A 30 20.18 -16.73 -7.12
N PRO A 31 20.94 -16.69 -6.00
CA PRO A 31 21.02 -15.51 -5.16
C PRO A 31 21.57 -14.27 -5.87
N ARG A 32 22.66 -14.41 -6.65
CA ARG A 32 23.26 -13.28 -7.39
C ARG A 32 22.36 -12.80 -8.52
N LYS A 33 21.70 -13.72 -9.23
CA LYS A 33 20.68 -13.37 -10.25
C LYS A 33 19.53 -12.58 -9.63
N ASN A 34 19.06 -12.97 -8.46
CA ASN A 34 17.98 -12.27 -7.74
C ASN A 34 18.44 -10.88 -7.28
N ALA A 35 19.62 -10.76 -6.68
CA ALA A 35 20.18 -9.46 -6.27
C ALA A 35 20.29 -8.49 -7.45
N LYS A 36 20.78 -8.97 -8.60
CA LYS A 36 20.90 -8.19 -9.83
C LYS A 36 19.53 -7.73 -10.35
N ALA A 37 18.53 -8.62 -10.33
CA ALA A 37 17.17 -8.27 -10.75
C ALA A 37 16.53 -7.21 -9.84
N ARG A 38 16.70 -7.33 -8.53
CA ARG A 38 16.20 -6.37 -7.52
C ARG A 38 16.84 -4.99 -7.70
N LEU A 39 18.18 -4.93 -7.77
CA LEU A 39 18.89 -3.69 -8.05
C LEU A 39 18.42 -3.07 -9.37
N LYS A 40 18.31 -3.85 -10.45
CA LYS A 40 17.81 -3.35 -11.74
C LYS A 40 16.42 -2.69 -11.62
N CYS A 41 15.49 -3.33 -10.90
CA CYS A 41 14.17 -2.76 -10.65
C CYS A 41 14.23 -1.47 -9.82
N ALA A 42 14.99 -1.47 -8.72
CA ALA A 42 15.16 -0.28 -7.86
C ALA A 42 15.79 0.89 -8.62
N TYR A 43 16.86 0.63 -9.39
CA TYR A 43 17.53 1.64 -10.20
C TYR A 43 16.59 2.22 -11.27
N MET A 44 15.80 1.39 -11.95
CA MET A 44 14.79 1.89 -12.89
C MET A 44 13.75 2.78 -12.19
N GLY A 45 13.22 2.35 -11.04
CA GLY A 45 12.23 3.11 -10.28
C GLY A 45 12.75 4.46 -9.80
N SER A 46 13.90 4.47 -9.12
CA SER A 46 14.53 5.68 -8.59
C SER A 46 14.96 6.65 -9.71
N TYR A 47 15.48 6.11 -10.81
CA TYR A 47 15.88 6.93 -11.95
C TYR A 47 14.68 7.60 -12.65
N MET A 48 13.57 6.87 -12.80
CA MET A 48 12.35 7.47 -13.34
C MET A 48 11.83 8.57 -12.41
N LYS A 49 11.89 8.38 -11.09
CA LYS A 49 11.55 9.43 -10.12
C LYS A 49 12.45 10.66 -10.30
N ASP A 50 13.77 10.49 -10.42
CA ASP A 50 14.72 11.59 -10.64
C ASP A 50 14.46 12.35 -11.95
N LEU A 51 14.11 11.66 -13.04
CA LEU A 51 13.89 12.27 -14.35
C LEU A 51 12.69 13.24 -14.34
N PHE A 52 11.66 12.91 -13.57
CA PHE A 52 10.42 13.70 -13.48
C PHE A 52 10.38 14.61 -12.25
N ALA A 53 11.31 14.45 -11.31
CA ALA A 53 11.40 15.26 -10.12
C ALA A 53 11.98 16.64 -10.43
N THR A 54 11.26 17.70 -10.06
CA THR A 54 11.75 19.08 -10.04
C THR A 54 12.40 19.42 -8.69
N HIS A 55 13.19 18.50 -8.12
CA HIS A 55 13.81 18.73 -6.81
C HIS A 55 15.02 19.69 -6.91
N PRO A 56 15.24 20.55 -5.89
CA PRO A 56 16.48 21.28 -5.73
C PRO A 56 17.69 20.35 -5.84
N LYS A 57 18.73 20.78 -6.54
CA LYS A 57 19.96 19.98 -6.64
C LYS A 57 20.66 19.91 -5.27
N PRO A 58 21.27 18.77 -4.92
CA PRO A 58 22.12 18.66 -3.74
C PRO A 58 23.26 19.69 -3.76
N ALA A 59 23.95 19.85 -2.63
CA ALA A 59 25.12 20.70 -2.58
C ALA A 59 26.20 20.17 -3.56
N PRO A 60 27.03 21.05 -4.15
CA PRO A 60 28.06 20.62 -5.09
C PRO A 60 28.99 19.58 -4.47
N LEU A 61 29.12 18.44 -5.15
CA LEU A 61 30.08 17.40 -4.77
C LEU A 61 31.52 17.91 -5.01
N LEU A 62 32.33 17.94 -3.95
CA LEU A 62 33.75 18.30 -4.02
C LEU A 62 34.63 17.06 -4.26
N ASN A 63 35.86 17.29 -4.72
CA ASN A 63 36.88 16.25 -4.85
C ASN A 63 38.17 16.70 -4.12
N PRO A 64 38.52 16.12 -2.95
CA PRO A 64 37.78 15.06 -2.24
C PRO A 64 36.44 15.53 -1.66
N PRO A 65 35.50 14.60 -1.34
CA PRO A 65 34.25 14.93 -0.66
C PRO A 65 34.47 15.62 0.68
N ILE A 66 33.46 16.34 1.17
CA ILE A 66 33.55 17.01 2.47
C ILE A 66 33.58 15.94 3.56
N VAL A 67 34.55 16.00 4.47
CA VAL A 67 34.62 15.08 5.62
C VAL A 67 33.33 15.17 6.44
N THR A 68 32.71 14.04 6.76
CA THR A 68 31.36 13.92 7.36
C THR A 68 30.21 14.39 6.46
N GLY A 69 30.49 14.70 5.20
CA GLY A 69 29.52 14.90 4.14
C GLY A 69 28.82 13.60 3.77
N MET A 70 27.75 13.72 3.00
CA MET A 70 26.91 12.61 2.58
C MET A 70 27.70 11.66 1.66
N ALA A 71 28.50 12.20 0.73
CA ALA A 71 29.36 11.37 -0.11
C ALA A 71 30.51 10.71 0.68
N ASP A 72 31.14 11.41 1.62
CA ASP A 72 32.18 10.83 2.49
C ASP A 72 31.62 9.67 3.32
N ALA A 73 30.49 9.88 3.99
CA ALA A 73 29.84 8.85 4.80
C ALA A 73 29.43 7.63 3.97
N LEU A 74 28.86 7.86 2.78
CA LEU A 74 28.45 6.79 1.88
C LEU A 74 29.65 5.99 1.34
N ASN A 75 30.72 6.68 0.95
CA ASN A 75 31.94 6.05 0.45
C ASN A 75 32.63 5.20 1.53
N ARG A 76 32.70 5.70 2.77
CA ARG A 76 33.26 4.96 3.92
C ARG A 76 32.40 3.75 4.29
N LEU A 77 31.08 3.91 4.27
CA LEU A 77 30.16 2.82 4.53
C LEU A 77 30.33 1.70 3.48
N HIS A 78 30.37 2.07 2.21
CA HIS A 78 30.63 1.14 1.11
C HIS A 78 32.02 0.50 1.24
N SER A 79 33.08 1.26 1.52
CA SER A 79 34.44 0.72 1.61
C SER A 79 34.63 -0.29 2.75
N VAL A 80 33.94 -0.09 3.87
CA VAL A 80 33.94 -1.01 5.02
C VAL A 80 33.10 -2.26 4.72
N LEU A 81 31.83 -2.07 4.34
CA LEU A 81 30.88 -3.18 4.27
C LEU A 81 31.06 -4.05 3.03
N MET A 82 31.54 -3.46 1.93
CA MET A 82 31.79 -4.15 0.66
C MET A 82 33.25 -4.59 0.49
N LYS A 83 34.09 -4.42 1.53
CA LYS A 83 35.50 -4.80 1.50
C LYS A 83 35.68 -6.28 1.15
N TYR A 84 36.60 -6.58 0.25
CA TYR A 84 37.01 -7.95 -0.03
C TYR A 84 38.02 -8.41 1.04
N GLY A 85 37.78 -9.57 1.64
CA GLY A 85 38.61 -10.10 2.73
C GLY A 85 38.21 -9.62 4.12
N ASP A 86 39.17 -9.55 5.04
CA ASP A 86 38.91 -9.25 6.44
C ASP A 86 38.62 -7.76 6.68
N VAL A 87 37.63 -7.50 7.53
CA VAL A 87 37.26 -6.18 8.02
C VAL A 87 37.55 -6.17 9.52
N THR A 88 38.28 -5.15 9.96
CA THR A 88 38.69 -4.97 11.35
C THR A 88 37.51 -4.61 12.24
N ARG A 89 37.67 -4.81 13.55
CA ARG A 89 36.63 -4.46 14.53
C ARG A 89 36.36 -2.96 14.55
N GLU A 90 37.41 -2.16 14.39
CA GLU A 90 37.41 -0.70 14.38
C GLU A 90 36.63 -0.17 13.17
N GLU A 91 36.84 -0.75 11.98
CA GLU A 91 36.07 -0.42 10.78
C GLU A 91 34.57 -0.68 10.99
N PHE A 92 34.18 -1.81 11.59
CA PHE A 92 32.76 -2.09 11.85
C PHE A 92 32.12 -1.18 12.90
N LYS A 93 32.88 -0.75 13.92
CA LYS A 93 32.37 0.17 14.95
C LYS A 93 31.98 1.53 14.39
N GLU A 94 32.52 1.91 13.24
CA GLU A 94 32.21 3.18 12.60
C GLU A 94 30.81 3.16 11.93
N VAL A 95 30.35 1.99 11.48
CA VAL A 95 29.16 1.82 10.64
C VAL A 95 27.88 2.46 11.22
N PRO A 96 27.51 2.25 12.50
CA PRO A 96 26.31 2.87 13.06
C PRO A 96 26.37 4.41 13.04
N GLY A 97 27.55 4.99 13.27
CA GLY A 97 27.77 6.43 13.21
C GLY A 97 27.58 6.99 11.79
N LEU A 98 28.12 6.30 10.78
CA LEU A 98 27.94 6.66 9.37
C LEU A 98 26.46 6.61 8.95
N LEU A 99 25.74 5.57 9.36
CA LEU A 99 24.31 5.41 9.03
C LEU A 99 23.44 6.50 9.68
N ARG A 100 23.70 6.85 10.94
CA ARG A 100 23.02 7.97 11.60
C ARG A 100 23.34 9.29 10.90
N ARG A 101 24.60 9.49 10.50
CA ARG A 101 25.00 10.69 9.76
C ARG A 101 24.27 10.81 8.42
N LEU A 102 24.15 9.71 7.68
CA LEU A 102 23.37 9.70 6.42
C LEU A 102 21.90 10.03 6.67
N ARG A 103 21.29 9.45 7.70
CA ARG A 103 19.90 9.76 8.11
C ARG A 103 19.72 11.25 8.43
N GLU A 104 20.63 11.84 9.20
CA GLU A 104 20.61 13.28 9.50
C GLU A 104 20.70 14.14 8.24
N LEU A 105 21.64 13.83 7.34
CA LEU A 105 21.87 14.63 6.14
C LEU A 105 20.74 14.49 5.11
N LEU A 106 20.10 13.32 5.03
CA LEU A 106 18.89 13.13 4.25
C LEU A 106 17.76 14.01 4.80
N ARG A 107 17.58 14.05 6.12
CA ARG A 107 16.58 14.94 6.73
C ARG A 107 16.85 16.41 6.42
N VAL A 108 18.09 16.87 6.58
CA VAL A 108 18.51 18.23 6.21
C VAL A 108 18.18 18.55 4.75
N TYR A 109 18.47 17.64 3.83
CA TYR A 109 18.19 17.81 2.41
C TYR A 109 16.67 17.96 2.16
N TYR A 110 15.87 17.02 2.64
CA TYR A 110 14.42 17.04 2.40
C TYR A 110 13.74 18.22 3.10
N ASP A 111 14.15 18.61 4.31
CA ASP A 111 13.63 19.82 4.97
C ASP A 111 13.93 21.09 4.17
N SER A 112 15.08 21.15 3.51
CA SER A 112 15.42 22.27 2.63
C SER A 112 14.51 22.32 1.40
N ILE A 113 14.07 21.16 0.88
CA ILE A 113 13.06 21.09 -0.20
C ILE A 113 11.73 21.67 0.27
N PHE A 114 11.29 21.32 1.49
CA PHE A 114 9.99 21.75 2.00
C PHE A 114 9.96 23.20 2.45
N THR A 115 11.05 23.68 3.05
CA THR A 115 11.15 25.06 3.57
C THR A 115 11.61 26.06 2.54
N GLY A 116 12.24 25.61 1.45
CA GLY A 116 12.92 26.48 0.49
C GLY A 116 14.15 27.19 1.06
N HIS A 117 14.60 26.80 2.26
CA HIS A 117 15.73 27.39 2.96
C HIS A 117 16.82 26.33 3.17
N ASN A 118 18.05 26.66 2.76
CA ASN A 118 19.20 25.79 2.96
C ASN A 118 19.91 26.17 4.27
N PRO A 119 19.80 25.37 5.34
CA PRO A 119 20.57 25.61 6.57
C PRO A 119 22.07 25.42 6.31
N ALA A 120 22.92 25.88 7.24
CA ALA A 120 24.37 25.74 7.11
C ALA A 120 24.83 24.28 6.93
N SER A 121 24.07 23.31 7.46
CA SER A 121 24.32 21.88 7.30
C SER A 121 24.06 21.36 5.88
N TYR A 122 23.29 22.07 5.05
CA TYR A 122 22.98 21.67 3.67
C TYR A 122 24.23 21.51 2.81
N ARG A 123 25.32 22.24 3.13
CA ARG A 123 26.61 22.09 2.44
C ARG A 123 27.19 20.68 2.52
N PHE A 124 26.77 19.87 3.50
CA PHE A 124 27.20 18.48 3.69
C PHE A 124 26.31 17.48 2.94
N CYS A 125 25.24 17.92 2.27
CA CYS A 125 24.44 17.10 1.37
C CYS A 125 25.11 17.02 -0.01
N ASP A 126 26.39 16.67 -0.04
CA ASP A 126 27.30 16.76 -1.19
C ASP A 126 27.31 15.46 -2.01
N VAL A 127 26.27 15.20 -2.80
CA VAL A 127 26.15 14.01 -3.67
C VAL A 127 25.73 14.38 -5.09
N GLN A 128 26.01 13.53 -6.08
CA GLN A 128 25.59 13.78 -7.46
C GLN A 128 24.07 13.69 -7.61
N SER A 129 23.46 12.64 -7.04
CA SER A 129 22.02 12.49 -6.90
C SER A 129 21.68 11.88 -5.53
N ILE A 130 20.56 12.30 -4.95
CA ILE A 130 20.04 11.74 -3.70
C ILE A 130 19.55 10.31 -3.89
N SER A 131 19.05 9.97 -5.08
CA SER A 131 18.66 8.59 -5.40
C SER A 131 19.85 7.63 -5.39
N GLU A 132 21.07 8.11 -5.69
CA GLU A 132 22.28 7.27 -5.57
C GLU A 132 22.56 6.86 -4.13
N VAL A 133 22.11 7.64 -3.13
CA VAL A 133 22.28 7.29 -1.71
C VAL A 133 21.47 6.05 -1.39
N GLY A 134 20.16 6.05 -1.67
CA GLY A 134 19.29 4.89 -1.41
C GLY A 134 19.69 3.67 -2.22
N LEU A 135 20.10 3.85 -3.47
CA LEU A 135 20.53 2.73 -4.33
C LEU A 135 21.87 2.13 -3.87
N THR A 136 22.81 2.94 -3.40
CA THR A 136 24.05 2.45 -2.80
C THR A 136 23.77 1.73 -1.48
N LEU A 137 22.88 2.29 -0.65
CA LEU A 137 22.42 1.67 0.59
C LEU A 137 21.73 0.33 0.33
N HIS A 138 20.93 0.22 -0.73
CA HIS A 138 20.31 -1.01 -1.19
C HIS A 138 21.37 -2.05 -1.61
N GLU A 139 22.37 -1.66 -2.40
CA GLU A 139 23.45 -2.54 -2.82
C GLU A 139 24.20 -3.14 -1.61
N ILE A 140 24.51 -2.31 -0.62
CA ILE A 140 25.13 -2.72 0.64
C ILE A 140 24.19 -3.66 1.44
N GLY A 141 22.91 -3.30 1.56
CA GLY A 141 21.90 -4.08 2.27
C GLY A 141 21.77 -5.49 1.69
N LEU A 142 21.59 -5.60 0.37
CA LEU A 142 21.55 -6.87 -0.35
C LEU A 142 22.83 -7.68 -0.16
N TYR A 143 24.00 -7.06 -0.22
CA TYR A 143 25.26 -7.77 0.01
C TYR A 143 25.30 -8.41 1.40
N LEU A 144 24.87 -7.69 2.44
CA LEU A 144 24.76 -8.23 3.80
C LEU A 144 23.67 -9.31 3.88
N GLN A 145 22.56 -9.15 3.17
CA GLN A 145 21.49 -10.14 3.09
C GLN A 145 21.96 -11.46 2.50
N PHE A 146 22.82 -11.44 1.48
CA PHE A 146 23.39 -12.64 0.86
C PHE A 146 24.70 -13.11 1.50
N ASN A 147 25.28 -12.35 2.42
CA ASN A 147 26.50 -12.69 3.15
C ASN A 147 26.27 -12.79 4.67
N PRO A 148 25.70 -13.91 5.16
CA PRO A 148 25.37 -14.09 6.58
C PRO A 148 26.61 -14.01 7.50
N ILE A 149 27.80 -14.34 6.99
CA ILE A 149 29.04 -14.26 7.76
C ILE A 149 29.38 -12.79 8.00
N ARG A 150 29.37 -11.97 6.95
CA ARG A 150 29.65 -10.53 7.05
C ARG A 150 28.63 -9.83 7.95
N LEU A 151 27.33 -10.13 7.78
CA LEU A 151 26.30 -9.54 8.64
C LEU A 151 26.52 -9.90 10.11
N ARG A 152 26.81 -11.17 10.43
CA ARG A 152 27.13 -11.56 11.81
C ARG A 152 28.36 -10.84 12.37
N GLN A 153 29.41 -10.67 11.57
CA GLN A 153 30.60 -9.91 11.98
C GLN A 153 30.24 -8.45 12.30
N LEU A 154 29.46 -7.78 11.44
CA LEU A 154 28.95 -6.44 11.69
C LEU A 154 28.17 -6.38 13.01
N MET A 155 27.18 -7.27 13.17
CA MET A 155 26.34 -7.31 14.37
C MET A 155 27.11 -7.71 15.64
N ALA A 156 28.24 -8.39 15.54
CA ALA A 156 29.09 -8.76 16.66
C ALA A 156 30.06 -7.63 17.04
N TYR A 157 30.64 -6.95 16.06
CA TYR A 157 31.70 -5.97 16.27
C TYR A 157 31.19 -4.54 16.50
N ALA A 158 30.18 -4.11 15.74
CA ALA A 158 29.45 -2.87 16.02
C ALA A 158 28.53 -3.05 17.25
N GLY A 159 28.09 -4.27 17.51
CA GLY A 159 27.43 -4.66 18.75
C GLY A 159 26.14 -3.88 19.03
N LEU A 160 26.02 -3.37 20.26
CA LEU A 160 24.81 -2.71 20.75
C LEU A 160 24.40 -1.51 19.90
N GLU A 161 25.34 -0.71 19.38
CA GLU A 161 24.99 0.48 18.62
C GLU A 161 24.26 0.17 17.31
N MET A 162 24.62 -0.95 16.67
CA MET A 162 23.97 -1.44 15.46
C MET A 162 22.61 -2.06 15.77
N ASP A 163 22.52 -2.83 16.87
CA ASP A 163 21.24 -3.33 17.37
C ASP A 163 20.27 -2.17 17.64
N THR A 164 20.74 -1.13 18.34
CA THR A 164 19.95 0.07 18.61
C THR A 164 19.54 0.76 17.32
N PHE A 165 20.46 1.00 16.37
CA PHE A 165 20.12 1.65 15.10
C PHE A 165 19.05 0.89 14.29
N LEU A 166 19.20 -0.43 14.16
CA LEU A 166 18.32 -1.24 13.31
C LEU A 166 17.00 -1.61 13.98
N LEU A 167 17.02 -1.90 15.28
CA LEU A 167 15.93 -2.60 15.99
C LEU A 167 15.22 -1.74 17.02
N ASP A 168 15.84 -0.68 17.52
CA ASP A 168 15.30 0.12 18.63
C ASP A 168 15.02 1.58 18.22
N ASP A 169 15.91 2.22 17.44
CA ASP A 169 15.78 3.60 16.99
C ASP A 169 14.52 3.74 16.12
N PRO A 170 13.63 4.72 16.38
CA PRO A 170 12.45 4.94 15.56
C PRO A 170 12.89 5.33 14.16
N ILE A 171 12.19 4.86 13.13
CA ILE A 171 12.49 5.25 11.75
C ILE A 171 11.97 6.67 11.48
N ASP A 172 12.71 7.44 10.68
CA ASP A 172 12.28 8.77 10.28
C ASP A 172 11.24 8.66 9.16
N VAL A 173 10.00 9.03 9.46
CA VAL A 173 8.91 9.15 8.48
C VAL A 173 8.71 10.58 7.98
N GLY A 174 9.39 11.56 8.57
CA GLY A 174 9.18 12.98 8.25
C GLY A 174 7.92 13.58 8.89
N GLU A 175 8.00 14.85 9.27
CA GLU A 175 6.92 15.59 9.92
C GLU A 175 5.69 15.69 9.01
N TRP A 176 5.88 15.99 7.72
CA TRP A 176 4.77 16.17 6.77
C TRP A 176 3.92 14.91 6.59
N ARG A 177 4.52 13.72 6.71
CA ARG A 177 3.78 12.45 6.66
C ARG A 177 2.99 12.22 7.93
N GLN A 178 3.53 12.60 9.10
CA GLN A 178 2.78 12.54 10.36
C GLN A 178 1.59 13.51 10.35
N VAL A 179 1.77 14.71 9.80
CA VAL A 179 0.69 15.69 9.65
C VAL A 179 -0.38 15.16 8.67
N ALA A 180 0.03 14.57 7.54
CA ALA A 180 -0.89 13.95 6.59
C ALA A 180 -1.71 12.83 7.24
N ASP A 181 -1.05 11.87 7.89
CA ASP A 181 -1.70 10.76 8.60
C ASP A 181 -2.66 11.25 9.71
N ALA A 182 -2.27 12.27 10.48
CA ALA A 182 -3.15 12.89 11.46
C ALA A 182 -4.38 13.56 10.82
N ARG A 183 -4.19 14.25 9.69
CA ARG A 183 -5.28 14.90 8.94
C ARG A 183 -6.22 13.87 8.32
N THR A 184 -5.71 12.77 7.78
CA THR A 184 -6.53 11.64 7.28
C THR A 184 -7.47 11.14 8.36
N ARG A 185 -6.94 10.85 9.56
CA ARG A 185 -7.78 10.40 10.70
C ARG A 185 -8.84 11.42 11.10
N GLN A 186 -8.54 12.72 11.02
CA GLN A 186 -9.50 13.77 11.33
C GLN A 186 -10.63 13.82 10.29
N VAL A 187 -10.28 13.80 9.00
CA VAL A 187 -11.26 13.84 7.89
C VAL A 187 -12.14 12.59 7.91
N ASP A 188 -11.55 11.41 8.12
CA ASP A 188 -12.29 10.14 8.20
C ASP A 188 -13.25 10.08 9.41
N ALA A 189 -12.87 10.72 10.52
CA ALA A 189 -13.69 10.75 11.72
C ALA A 189 -14.79 11.84 11.69
N ASP A 190 -14.71 12.81 10.77
CA ASP A 190 -15.64 13.94 10.71
C ASP A 190 -16.87 13.61 9.84
N PRO A 191 -18.08 13.49 10.45
CA PRO A 191 -19.30 13.21 9.71
C PRO A 191 -19.76 14.36 8.81
N GLU A 192 -19.16 15.55 8.94
CA GLU A 192 -19.45 16.74 8.15
C GLU A 192 -18.34 17.11 7.17
N ALA A 193 -17.25 16.33 7.09
CA ALA A 193 -16.17 16.57 6.13
C ALA A 193 -16.73 16.73 4.70
N ASP A 194 -16.26 17.75 3.99
CA ASP A 194 -16.75 18.11 2.66
C ASP A 194 -15.67 17.90 1.57
N ASP A 195 -16.00 18.33 0.35
CA ASP A 195 -15.10 18.23 -0.80
C ASP A 195 -13.81 19.04 -0.56
N ASP A 196 -13.89 20.20 0.12
CA ASP A 196 -12.73 21.05 0.43
C ASP A 196 -11.79 20.41 1.44
N ASP A 197 -12.33 19.80 2.51
CA ASP A 197 -11.53 19.03 3.49
C ASP A 197 -10.74 17.89 2.82
N ARG A 198 -11.36 17.21 1.85
CA ARG A 198 -10.74 16.10 1.10
C ARG A 198 -9.73 16.58 0.07
N MET A 199 -10.00 17.69 -0.62
CA MET A 199 -9.03 18.32 -1.51
C MET A 199 -7.79 18.78 -0.75
N ALA A 200 -7.98 19.45 0.40
CA ALA A 200 -6.88 19.86 1.26
C ALA A 200 -6.07 18.67 1.78
N LEU A 201 -6.74 17.55 2.12
CA LEU A 201 -6.06 16.30 2.46
C LEU A 201 -5.25 15.74 1.27
N ALA A 202 -5.82 15.71 0.06
CA ALA A 202 -5.14 15.22 -1.13
C ALA A 202 -3.89 16.07 -1.48
N GLU A 203 -3.99 17.39 -1.36
CA GLU A 203 -2.84 18.30 -1.52
C GLU A 203 -1.76 18.04 -0.47
N LEU A 204 -2.16 17.85 0.79
CA LEU A 204 -1.24 17.52 1.88
C LEU A 204 -0.58 16.16 1.66
N ASP A 205 -1.32 15.16 1.20
CA ASP A 205 -0.79 13.83 0.90
C ASP A 205 0.25 13.91 -0.23
N GLN A 206 -0.11 14.55 -1.35
CA GLN A 206 0.81 14.78 -2.47
C GLN A 206 2.07 15.56 -2.03
N LYS A 207 1.91 16.52 -1.12
CA LYS A 207 3.03 17.24 -0.52
C LYS A 207 3.89 16.31 0.34
N SER A 208 3.28 15.50 1.21
CA SER A 208 3.98 14.56 2.10
C SER A 208 4.76 13.49 1.34
N GLN A 209 4.27 13.07 0.17
CA GLN A 209 4.94 12.13 -0.72
C GLN A 209 6.29 12.66 -1.24
N LYS A 210 6.57 13.97 -1.16
CA LYS A 210 7.88 14.53 -1.51
C LYS A 210 8.94 14.30 -0.41
N ASP A 211 8.52 13.92 0.79
CA ASP A 211 9.43 13.55 1.88
C ASP A 211 9.86 12.10 1.71
N GLN A 212 11.11 11.92 1.28
CA GLN A 212 11.67 10.62 0.96
C GLN A 212 12.93 10.33 1.79
N ALA A 213 13.17 11.07 2.90
CA ALA A 213 14.35 10.83 3.74
C ALA A 213 14.36 9.40 4.31
N GLY A 214 13.24 8.98 4.89
CA GLY A 214 13.03 7.62 5.39
C GLY A 214 13.08 6.57 4.28
N TYR A 215 12.51 6.88 3.12
CA TYR A 215 12.51 6.00 1.94
C TYR A 215 13.93 5.63 1.50
N GLN A 216 14.86 6.59 1.42
CA GLN A 216 16.24 6.32 1.02
C GLN A 216 16.95 5.39 2.03
N MET A 217 16.70 5.56 3.34
CA MET A 217 17.26 4.70 4.37
C MET A 217 16.64 3.30 4.41
N MET A 218 15.38 3.19 4.00
CA MET A 218 14.64 1.93 4.11
C MET A 218 15.26 0.81 3.27
N PHE A 219 15.86 1.12 2.11
CA PHE A 219 16.55 0.13 1.31
C PHE A 219 17.57 -0.67 2.14
N PHE A 220 18.45 -0.01 2.89
CA PHE A 220 19.42 -0.70 3.73
C PHE A 220 18.76 -1.36 4.94
N ILE A 221 17.89 -0.64 5.65
CA ILE A 221 17.31 -1.13 6.91
C ILE A 221 16.46 -2.37 6.64
N ALA A 222 15.54 -2.33 5.66
CA ALA A 222 14.68 -3.45 5.35
C ALA A 222 15.46 -4.68 4.87
N ASP A 223 16.46 -4.52 4.00
CA ASP A 223 17.29 -5.63 3.55
C ASP A 223 18.00 -6.33 4.73
N VAL A 224 18.54 -5.54 5.66
CA VAL A 224 19.22 -6.09 6.85
C VAL A 224 18.22 -6.72 7.82
N LEU A 225 17.05 -6.13 8.04
CA LEU A 225 16.03 -6.75 8.88
C LEU A 225 15.53 -8.07 8.29
N VAL A 226 15.29 -8.12 6.98
CA VAL A 226 14.93 -9.35 6.28
C VAL A 226 16.06 -10.38 6.43
N ALA A 227 17.32 -9.98 6.32
CA ALA A 227 18.46 -10.87 6.56
C ALA A 227 18.47 -11.45 7.98
N LEU A 228 18.29 -10.61 9.01
CA LEU A 228 18.20 -11.04 10.41
C LEU A 228 17.02 -11.98 10.64
N PHE A 229 15.90 -11.76 9.95
CA PHE A 229 14.75 -12.66 9.99
C PHE A 229 15.00 -13.97 9.22
N PHE A 230 15.70 -13.95 8.10
CA PHE A 230 15.83 -15.11 7.20
C PHE A 230 16.97 -16.06 7.59
N HIS A 231 18.08 -15.51 8.12
CA HIS A 231 19.28 -16.30 8.39
C HIS A 231 19.09 -17.32 9.53
N PRO A 232 19.91 -18.40 9.55
CA PRO A 232 19.90 -19.36 10.65
C PRO A 232 20.29 -18.70 11.99
N LYS A 233 19.50 -18.97 13.03
CA LYS A 233 19.68 -18.41 14.36
C LYS A 233 20.58 -19.35 15.17
N LEU A 234 21.82 -18.94 15.42
CA LEU A 234 22.83 -19.81 16.04
C LEU A 234 22.84 -19.68 17.56
N ASP A 235 22.42 -18.53 18.09
CA ASP A 235 22.41 -18.25 19.52
C ASP A 235 21.12 -17.53 19.98
N ARG A 236 21.07 -17.17 21.26
CA ARG A 236 19.93 -16.46 21.85
C ARG A 236 19.77 -15.04 21.27
N LYS A 237 20.87 -14.35 20.98
CA LYS A 237 20.84 -12.98 20.44
C LYS A 237 20.30 -12.98 19.02
N ASP A 238 20.68 -13.94 18.19
CA ASP A 238 20.12 -14.11 16.84
C ASP A 238 18.60 -14.33 16.89
N LYS A 239 18.10 -15.12 17.84
CA LYS A 239 16.65 -15.33 18.04
C LYS A 239 15.94 -14.04 18.45
N GLU A 240 16.52 -13.26 19.36
CA GLU A 240 15.97 -11.98 19.80
C GLU A 240 15.95 -10.95 18.66
N ARG A 241 17.06 -10.83 17.91
CA ARG A 241 17.17 -9.96 16.73
C ARG A 241 16.16 -10.34 15.65
N SER A 242 16.05 -11.63 15.33
CA SER A 242 15.07 -12.13 14.36
C SER A 242 13.63 -11.81 14.76
N LYS A 243 13.28 -11.95 16.04
CA LYS A 243 11.94 -11.61 16.54
C LYS A 243 11.65 -10.11 16.42
N LYS A 244 12.59 -9.26 16.82
CA LYS A 244 12.45 -7.80 16.69
C LYS A 244 12.37 -7.34 15.24
N ALA A 245 13.23 -7.90 14.38
CA ALA A 245 13.23 -7.61 12.94
C ALA A 245 11.87 -7.98 12.30
N LEU A 246 11.35 -9.18 12.60
CA LEU A 246 10.04 -9.59 12.13
C LEU A 246 8.92 -8.65 12.60
N ALA A 247 8.93 -8.27 13.88
CA ALA A 247 7.93 -7.34 14.42
C ALA A 247 7.96 -5.98 13.70
N ARG A 248 9.15 -5.44 13.43
CA ARG A 248 9.31 -4.18 12.67
C ARG A 248 8.85 -4.30 11.23
N ILE A 249 9.24 -5.36 10.53
CA ILE A 249 8.82 -5.57 9.13
C ILE A 249 7.30 -5.66 9.07
N VAL A 250 6.65 -6.39 9.98
CA VAL A 250 5.17 -6.46 10.03
C VAL A 250 4.57 -5.08 10.31
N GLU A 251 5.05 -4.36 11.33
CA GLU A 251 4.53 -3.03 11.66
C GLU A 251 4.63 -2.08 10.45
N TRP A 252 5.82 -1.96 9.86
CA TRP A 252 6.06 -1.02 8.76
C TRP A 252 5.34 -1.39 7.47
N SER A 253 5.05 -2.68 7.26
CA SER A 253 4.37 -3.15 6.06
C SER A 253 2.84 -3.18 6.18
N THR A 254 2.28 -3.09 7.40
CA THR A 254 0.84 -3.19 7.63
C THR A 254 0.19 -1.92 8.15
N VAL A 255 0.96 -0.98 8.71
CA VAL A 255 0.48 0.33 9.14
C VAL A 255 0.59 1.32 7.98
N GLY A 256 -0.53 1.96 7.61
CA GLY A 256 -0.64 2.87 6.46
C GLY A 256 0.47 3.92 6.37
N MET A 257 0.68 4.70 7.44
CA MET A 257 1.72 5.74 7.47
C MET A 257 3.13 5.24 7.05
N TYR A 258 3.54 4.07 7.56
CA TYR A 258 4.84 3.49 7.20
C TYR A 258 4.82 2.92 5.79
N ARG A 259 3.72 2.28 5.40
CA ARG A 259 3.53 1.73 4.06
C ARG A 259 3.63 2.83 3.00
N ASP A 260 3.00 3.97 3.22
CA ASP A 260 3.03 5.14 2.33
C ASP A 260 4.41 5.81 2.31
N ALA A 261 5.13 5.75 3.43
CA ALA A 261 6.49 6.29 3.54
C ALA A 261 7.55 5.45 2.81
N PHE A 262 7.38 4.13 2.81
CA PHE A 262 8.44 3.21 2.42
C PHE A 262 8.14 2.40 1.15
N GLY A 263 6.86 2.12 0.90
CA GLY A 263 6.31 1.50 -0.31
C GLY A 263 7.23 0.47 -0.96
N ASP A 264 7.65 0.78 -2.19
CA ASP A 264 8.48 -0.08 -3.04
C ASP A 264 9.78 -0.54 -2.39
N ALA A 265 10.46 0.30 -1.60
CA ALA A 265 11.73 -0.06 -0.97
C ALA A 265 11.54 -1.18 0.05
N LEU A 266 10.44 -1.13 0.81
CA LEU A 266 10.09 -2.17 1.77
C LEU A 266 9.60 -3.44 1.06
N THR A 267 8.77 -3.31 0.03
CA THR A 267 8.30 -4.47 -0.77
C THR A 267 9.44 -5.20 -1.46
N ASP A 268 10.40 -4.47 -2.04
CA ASP A 268 11.57 -5.07 -2.67
C ASP A 268 12.37 -5.93 -1.69
N ALA A 269 12.65 -5.40 -0.49
CA ALA A 269 13.29 -6.14 0.60
C ALA A 269 12.56 -7.42 0.99
N MET A 270 11.22 -7.38 1.03
CA MET A 270 10.39 -8.50 1.46
C MET A 270 10.22 -9.63 0.43
N ILE A 271 10.71 -9.48 -0.80
CA ILE A 271 10.55 -10.50 -1.86
C ILE A 271 10.99 -11.90 -1.39
N ASP A 272 12.08 -12.00 -0.63
CA ASP A 272 12.59 -13.28 -0.15
C ASP A 272 11.73 -13.90 0.97
N VAL A 273 11.00 -13.07 1.72
CA VAL A 273 9.97 -13.53 2.67
C VAL A 273 8.82 -14.19 1.91
N TYR A 274 8.37 -13.58 0.82
CA TYR A 274 7.27 -14.08 -0.01
C TYR A 274 7.60 -15.38 -0.75
N LYS A 275 8.86 -15.56 -1.15
CA LYS A 275 9.32 -16.79 -1.84
C LYS A 275 9.45 -18.00 -0.92
N SER A 276 9.74 -17.79 0.36
CA SER A 276 10.01 -18.89 1.28
C SER A 276 8.77 -19.29 2.05
N GLN A 277 8.16 -20.43 1.69
CA GLN A 277 6.94 -20.96 2.32
C GLN A 277 7.02 -20.98 3.87
N LYS A 278 8.18 -21.36 4.43
CA LYS A 278 8.41 -21.33 5.88
C LYS A 278 8.33 -19.91 6.45
N HIS A 279 9.10 -18.97 5.89
CA HIS A 279 9.16 -17.61 6.38
C HIS A 279 7.87 -16.84 6.11
N LEU A 280 7.16 -17.16 5.02
CA LEU A 280 5.84 -16.64 4.71
C LEU A 280 4.81 -17.04 5.76
N VAL A 281 4.86 -18.28 6.26
CA VAL A 281 4.02 -18.73 7.38
C VAL A 281 4.37 -17.98 8.67
N GLU A 282 5.65 -17.85 8.99
CA GLU A 282 6.10 -17.10 10.18
C GLU A 282 5.67 -15.61 10.11
N PHE A 283 5.82 -15.00 8.93
CA PHE A 283 5.41 -13.63 8.66
C PHE A 283 3.89 -13.46 8.74
N GLY A 284 3.13 -14.37 8.12
CA GLY A 284 1.68 -14.38 8.20
C GLY A 284 1.19 -14.50 9.64
N GLN A 285 1.71 -15.45 10.41
CA GLN A 285 1.35 -15.64 11.83
C GLN A 285 1.76 -14.47 12.73
N ALA A 286 2.71 -13.65 12.32
CA ALA A 286 3.08 -12.42 13.01
C ALA A 286 2.16 -11.23 12.67
N GLY A 287 1.23 -11.38 11.73
CA GLY A 287 0.28 -10.35 11.29
C GLY A 287 0.59 -9.74 9.92
N GLY A 288 1.58 -10.27 9.20
CA GLY A 288 2.05 -9.72 7.92
C GLY A 288 1.17 -10.02 6.70
N LEU A 289 0.08 -10.79 6.83
CA LEU A 289 -0.73 -11.15 5.66
C LEU A 289 -1.33 -9.93 4.95
N GLY A 290 -1.72 -8.89 5.70
CA GLY A 290 -2.24 -7.66 5.13
C GLY A 290 -1.25 -6.98 4.16
N ALA A 291 0.04 -7.00 4.49
CA ALA A 291 1.09 -6.48 3.63
C ALA A 291 1.21 -7.28 2.32
N LEU A 292 1.23 -8.62 2.40
CA LEU A 292 1.28 -9.46 1.19
C LEU A 292 0.12 -9.17 0.25
N ILE A 293 -1.10 -9.05 0.79
CA ILE A 293 -2.29 -8.76 -0.02
C ILE A 293 -2.26 -7.34 -0.58
N GLY A 294 -1.82 -6.35 0.20
CA GLY A 294 -1.62 -4.98 -0.27
C GLY A 294 -0.58 -4.90 -1.40
N ASP A 295 0.56 -5.56 -1.24
CA ASP A 295 1.61 -5.62 -2.27
C ASP A 295 1.13 -6.34 -3.54
N TRP A 296 0.27 -7.34 -3.39
CA TRP A 296 -0.39 -7.99 -4.52
C TRP A 296 -1.40 -7.07 -5.21
N ALA A 297 -2.12 -6.24 -4.45
CA ALA A 297 -3.04 -5.23 -4.94
C ALA A 297 -2.35 -4.19 -5.81
N GLU A 298 -1.23 -3.64 -5.32
CA GLU A 298 -0.40 -2.65 -6.01
C GLU A 298 0.43 -3.24 -7.16
N SER A 299 0.55 -4.57 -7.23
CA SER A 299 1.36 -5.21 -8.27
C SER A 299 0.69 -5.13 -9.64
N ASN A 300 1.23 -4.27 -10.51
CA ASN A 300 0.77 -4.07 -11.89
C ASN A 300 1.01 -5.27 -12.83
N TYR A 301 1.66 -6.36 -12.37
CA TYR A 301 2.04 -7.48 -13.22
C TYR A 301 1.22 -8.74 -12.95
N LYS A 302 0.68 -9.30 -14.03
CA LYS A 302 -0.02 -10.59 -14.03
C LYS A 302 0.80 -11.77 -13.50
N ASN A 303 2.13 -11.64 -13.40
CA ASN A 303 3.08 -12.64 -12.89
C ASN A 303 4.04 -12.02 -11.84
N SER A 304 3.53 -11.28 -10.87
CA SER A 304 4.34 -10.75 -9.77
C SER A 304 4.69 -11.84 -8.74
N TRP A 305 5.80 -11.67 -8.03
CA TRP A 305 6.18 -12.54 -6.91
C TRP A 305 5.09 -12.58 -5.83
N CYS A 306 4.41 -11.45 -5.61
CA CYS A 306 3.30 -11.35 -4.67
C CYS A 306 2.11 -12.22 -5.10
N LYS A 307 1.79 -12.26 -6.39
CA LYS A 307 0.74 -13.15 -6.91
C LYS A 307 1.09 -14.62 -6.68
N GLU A 308 2.32 -15.04 -7.01
CA GLU A 308 2.76 -16.42 -6.77
C GLU A 308 2.70 -16.78 -5.28
N ALA A 309 3.17 -15.90 -4.41
CA ALA A 309 3.13 -16.09 -2.96
C ALA A 309 1.69 -16.17 -2.43
N VAL A 310 0.77 -15.39 -2.98
CA VAL A 310 -0.66 -15.43 -2.67
C VAL A 310 -1.31 -16.74 -3.15
N GLU A 311 -1.03 -17.17 -4.38
CA GLU A 311 -1.59 -18.39 -4.97
C GLU A 311 -1.08 -19.67 -4.30
N THR A 312 0.13 -19.62 -3.77
CA THR A 312 0.80 -20.73 -3.06
C THR A 312 0.80 -20.57 -1.54
N LEU A 313 0.07 -19.59 -0.99
CA LEU A 313 0.06 -19.27 0.43
C LEU A 313 -0.39 -20.48 1.28
N PRO A 314 0.41 -20.99 2.22
CA PRO A 314 0.03 -22.13 3.02
C PRO A 314 -1.12 -21.81 3.98
N ASP A 315 -2.01 -22.76 4.17
CA ASP A 315 -3.10 -22.67 5.15
C ASP A 315 -2.60 -22.35 6.57
N ALA A 316 -1.38 -22.78 6.91
CA ALA A 316 -0.78 -22.49 8.21
C ALA A 316 -0.46 -21.00 8.43
N ALA A 317 -0.30 -20.21 7.37
CA ALA A 317 -0.04 -18.77 7.46
C ALA A 317 -1.27 -18.02 8.01
N TRP A 318 -2.48 -18.55 7.79
CA TRP A 318 -3.74 -18.01 8.29
C TRP A 318 -3.99 -18.26 9.76
N ASN A 319 -3.09 -18.96 10.47
CA ASN A 319 -3.22 -19.17 11.89
C ASN A 319 -2.80 -17.91 12.66
N ARG A 320 -3.31 -17.72 13.88
CA ARG A 320 -2.89 -16.66 14.82
C ARG A 320 -3.08 -15.22 14.31
N GLN A 321 -4.04 -14.99 13.42
CA GLN A 321 -4.36 -13.65 12.96
C GLN A 321 -5.06 -12.86 14.06
N THR A 322 -4.63 -11.61 14.24
CA THR A 322 -5.31 -10.63 15.08
C THR A 322 -6.43 -9.95 14.29
N ASP A 323 -7.30 -9.23 14.99
CA ASP A 323 -8.34 -8.43 14.33
C ASP A 323 -7.73 -7.38 13.39
N ALA A 324 -6.67 -6.68 13.81
CA ALA A 324 -5.96 -5.72 12.97
C ALA A 324 -5.35 -6.36 11.70
N SER A 325 -4.77 -7.56 11.82
CA SER A 325 -4.23 -8.28 10.65
C SER A 325 -5.32 -8.64 9.64
N LEU A 326 -6.44 -9.19 10.13
CA LEU A 326 -7.58 -9.53 9.26
C LEU A 326 -8.19 -8.28 8.63
N ASP A 327 -8.29 -7.19 9.38
CA ASP A 327 -8.80 -5.92 8.86
C ASP A 327 -7.88 -5.38 7.74
N SER A 328 -6.56 -5.48 7.90
CA SER A 328 -5.57 -5.12 6.86
C SER A 328 -5.71 -6.01 5.61
N VAL A 329 -5.86 -7.33 5.77
CA VAL A 329 -6.12 -8.26 4.64
C VAL A 329 -7.37 -7.87 3.87
N MET A 330 -8.47 -7.59 4.57
CA MET A 330 -9.75 -7.29 3.92
C MET A 330 -9.68 -5.93 3.19
N ARG A 331 -8.95 -4.95 3.73
CA ARG A 331 -8.68 -3.68 3.02
C ARG A 331 -7.83 -3.89 1.76
N GLY A 332 -6.79 -4.72 1.84
CA GLY A 332 -5.99 -5.08 0.67
C GLY A 332 -6.81 -5.76 -0.44
N LEU A 333 -7.82 -6.57 -0.08
CA LEU A 333 -8.74 -7.16 -1.06
C LEU A 333 -9.66 -6.13 -1.72
N LEU A 334 -10.09 -5.10 -1.01
CA LEU A 334 -10.85 -3.99 -1.60
C LEU A 334 -9.97 -3.18 -2.56
N LEU A 335 -8.73 -2.89 -2.16
CA LEU A 335 -7.77 -2.23 -3.04
C LEU A 335 -7.51 -3.06 -4.31
N LYS A 336 -7.42 -4.39 -4.16
CA LYS A 336 -7.27 -5.28 -5.32
C LYS A 336 -8.49 -5.23 -6.24
N GLN A 337 -9.70 -5.17 -5.69
CA GLN A 337 -10.93 -5.00 -6.47
C GLN A 337 -10.94 -3.66 -7.21
N GLU A 338 -10.51 -2.59 -6.57
CA GLU A 338 -10.45 -1.25 -7.17
C GLU A 338 -9.53 -1.23 -8.40
N HIS A 339 -8.38 -1.90 -8.32
CA HIS A 339 -7.42 -1.98 -9.43
C HIS A 339 -7.81 -2.97 -10.53
N ASP A 340 -8.24 -4.18 -10.16
CA ASP A 340 -8.42 -5.29 -11.12
C ASP A 340 -9.89 -5.52 -11.52
N GLY A 341 -10.84 -4.86 -10.86
CA GLY A 341 -12.28 -5.08 -11.02
C GLY A 341 -12.83 -6.23 -10.18
N ASP A 342 -14.14 -6.42 -10.27
CA ASP A 342 -14.89 -7.43 -9.49
C ASP A 342 -14.51 -8.87 -9.86
N GLU A 343 -13.91 -9.07 -11.04
CA GLU A 343 -13.48 -10.38 -11.52
C GLU A 343 -12.49 -11.06 -10.56
N ILE A 344 -11.76 -10.29 -9.75
CA ILE A 344 -10.82 -10.86 -8.78
C ILE A 344 -11.49 -11.77 -7.76
N PHE A 345 -12.74 -11.46 -7.37
CA PHE A 345 -13.52 -12.27 -6.45
C PHE A 345 -14.04 -13.58 -7.07
N GLN A 346 -13.85 -13.78 -8.37
CA GLN A 346 -14.17 -15.04 -9.05
C GLN A 346 -13.00 -16.01 -9.00
N THR A 347 -11.83 -15.58 -8.51
CA THR A 347 -10.65 -16.42 -8.45
C THR A 347 -10.74 -17.45 -7.33
N LEU A 348 -10.24 -18.66 -7.59
CA LEU A 348 -10.10 -19.70 -6.57
C LEU A 348 -9.22 -19.23 -5.42
N THR A 349 -8.24 -18.38 -5.72
CA THR A 349 -7.34 -17.74 -4.76
C THR A 349 -8.12 -16.96 -3.69
N VAL A 350 -9.00 -16.03 -4.09
CA VAL A 350 -9.78 -15.25 -3.12
C VAL A 350 -10.80 -16.12 -2.39
N ALA A 351 -11.41 -17.09 -3.05
CA ALA A 351 -12.30 -18.06 -2.40
C ALA A 351 -11.58 -18.85 -1.28
N ARG A 352 -10.33 -19.27 -1.51
CA ARG A 352 -9.47 -19.92 -0.50
C ARG A 352 -9.15 -19.00 0.67
N MET A 353 -8.92 -17.71 0.42
CA MET A 353 -8.69 -16.74 1.51
C MET A 353 -9.93 -16.62 2.40
N PHE A 354 -11.11 -16.41 1.80
CA PHE A 354 -12.34 -16.28 2.55
C PHE A 354 -12.71 -17.56 3.31
N HIS A 355 -12.49 -18.73 2.69
CA HIS A 355 -12.61 -20.01 3.38
C HIS A 355 -11.69 -20.09 4.60
N ASN A 356 -10.40 -19.76 4.43
CA ASN A 356 -9.41 -19.81 5.50
C ASN A 356 -9.73 -18.84 6.64
N ILE A 357 -10.19 -17.63 6.33
CA ILE A 357 -10.64 -16.63 7.32
C ILE A 357 -11.86 -17.16 8.07
N TYR A 358 -12.88 -17.62 7.35
CA TYR A 358 -14.14 -18.03 7.95
C TYR A 358 -14.01 -19.26 8.84
N ILE A 359 -13.29 -20.31 8.40
CA ILE A 359 -13.19 -21.55 9.17
C ILE A 359 -12.42 -21.35 10.49
N ARG A 360 -11.55 -20.34 10.58
CA ARG A 360 -10.74 -20.02 11.77
C ARG A 360 -11.37 -18.94 12.65
N TYR A 361 -11.95 -17.91 12.06
CA TYR A 361 -12.36 -16.69 12.76
C TYR A 361 -13.87 -16.42 12.69
N GLY A 362 -14.62 -17.23 11.95
CA GLY A 362 -16.07 -17.12 11.79
C GLY A 362 -16.50 -15.87 11.01
N LEU A 363 -17.67 -15.34 11.36
CA LEU A 363 -18.29 -14.20 10.66
C LEU A 363 -17.77 -12.82 11.08
N LYS A 364 -17.15 -12.71 12.26
CA LYS A 364 -16.75 -11.41 12.83
C LYS A 364 -15.86 -10.57 11.90
N PRO A 365 -14.85 -11.13 11.19
CA PRO A 365 -14.05 -10.35 10.26
C PRO A 365 -14.87 -9.77 9.11
N PHE A 366 -15.82 -10.53 8.56
CA PHE A 366 -16.70 -10.07 7.49
C PHE A 366 -17.67 -8.99 7.97
N GLU A 367 -18.17 -9.10 9.21
CA GLU A 367 -19.00 -8.08 9.83
C GLU A 367 -18.26 -6.74 9.96
N ARG A 368 -17.01 -6.75 10.45
CA ARG A 368 -16.19 -5.54 10.53
C ARG A 368 -15.90 -4.98 9.13
N ALA A 369 -15.47 -5.83 8.22
CA ALA A 369 -15.12 -5.44 6.86
C ALA A 369 -16.31 -4.90 6.05
N SER A 370 -17.55 -5.26 6.42
CA SER A 370 -18.76 -4.69 5.82
C SER A 370 -18.90 -3.17 5.98
N LYS A 371 -18.07 -2.56 6.83
CA LYS A 371 -18.03 -1.12 7.11
C LYS A 371 -16.80 -0.41 6.52
N PHE A 372 -15.92 -1.12 5.81
CA PHE A 372 -14.64 -0.56 5.35
C PHE A 372 -14.76 0.31 4.11
N SER A 373 -15.59 -0.10 3.15
CA SER A 373 -15.89 0.67 1.95
C SER A 373 -17.40 0.82 1.83
N PRO A 374 -17.92 2.05 1.76
CA PRO A 374 -19.29 2.27 1.40
C PRO A 374 -19.50 2.17 -0.12
N LEU A 375 -18.43 2.12 -0.93
CA LEU A 375 -18.51 2.00 -2.38
C LEU A 375 -18.66 0.52 -2.80
N ASP A 376 -18.00 -0.38 -2.10
CA ASP A 376 -17.96 -1.81 -2.39
C ASP A 376 -18.71 -2.64 -1.36
N ILE A 377 -19.90 -3.10 -1.75
CA ILE A 377 -20.77 -3.84 -0.84
C ILE A 377 -20.40 -5.32 -0.69
N ILE A 378 -19.26 -5.78 -1.20
CA ILE A 378 -18.94 -7.21 -1.22
C ILE A 378 -18.89 -7.81 0.18
N PHE A 379 -18.21 -7.18 1.13
CA PHE A 379 -18.17 -7.69 2.50
C PHE A 379 -19.51 -7.60 3.21
N TYR A 380 -20.29 -6.56 2.92
CA TYR A 380 -21.67 -6.46 3.38
C TYR A 380 -22.52 -7.61 2.83
N PHE A 381 -22.41 -7.92 1.53
CA PHE A 381 -23.08 -9.04 0.89
C PHE A 381 -22.66 -10.38 1.51
N LEU A 382 -21.35 -10.63 1.62
CA LEU A 382 -20.81 -11.87 2.17
C LEU A 382 -21.27 -12.07 3.61
N PHE A 383 -21.17 -11.05 4.46
CA PHE A 383 -21.64 -11.10 5.84
C PHE A 383 -23.13 -11.42 5.91
N ARG A 384 -23.97 -10.67 5.18
CA ARG A 384 -25.43 -10.84 5.23
C ARG A 384 -25.86 -12.21 4.72
N ARG A 385 -25.25 -12.70 3.65
CA ARG A 385 -25.57 -14.03 3.08
C ARG A 385 -25.06 -15.17 3.94
N ALA A 386 -23.84 -15.07 4.46
CA ALA A 386 -23.29 -16.11 5.33
C ALA A 386 -24.05 -16.16 6.67
N ALA A 387 -24.45 -15.02 7.24
CA ALA A 387 -25.22 -14.96 8.49
C ALA A 387 -26.64 -15.56 8.37
N LYS A 388 -27.29 -15.43 7.21
CA LYS A 388 -28.65 -15.97 6.97
C LYS A 388 -28.67 -17.44 6.57
N ARG A 389 -27.51 -18.05 6.22
CA ARG A 389 -27.45 -19.42 5.73
C ARG A 389 -27.64 -20.45 6.85
N LYS A 390 -28.49 -21.44 6.60
CA LYS A 390 -28.65 -22.61 7.49
C LYS A 390 -27.45 -23.57 7.39
N GLN A 391 -26.90 -23.75 6.19
CA GLN A 391 -25.71 -24.56 5.94
C GLN A 391 -24.46 -23.69 6.03
N LYS A 392 -23.47 -24.12 6.81
CA LYS A 392 -22.20 -23.40 6.96
C LYS A 392 -21.36 -23.50 5.69
N LEU A 393 -20.61 -22.45 5.38
CA LEU A 393 -19.63 -22.42 4.28
C LEU A 393 -18.38 -23.19 4.72
N GLN A 394 -18.33 -24.49 4.44
CA GLN A 394 -17.29 -25.39 4.96
C GLN A 394 -16.17 -25.68 3.96
N THR A 395 -16.45 -25.57 2.66
CA THR A 395 -15.47 -25.85 1.60
C THR A 395 -15.14 -24.61 0.79
N VAL A 396 -14.07 -24.68 -0.03
CA VAL A 396 -13.71 -23.59 -0.95
C VAL A 396 -14.79 -23.43 -2.03
N GLU A 397 -15.40 -24.52 -2.46
CA GLU A 397 -16.48 -24.55 -3.46
C GLU A 397 -17.73 -23.82 -2.97
N ASP A 398 -18.04 -23.88 -1.66
CA ASP A 398 -19.13 -23.11 -1.06
C ASP A 398 -18.91 -21.59 -1.23
N TRP A 399 -17.65 -21.15 -1.10
CA TRP A 399 -17.25 -19.76 -1.28
C TRP A 399 -17.28 -19.35 -2.74
N VAL A 400 -16.76 -20.18 -3.66
CA VAL A 400 -16.88 -19.95 -5.11
C VAL A 400 -18.34 -19.77 -5.51
N ALA A 401 -19.24 -20.64 -5.03
CA ALA A 401 -20.67 -20.54 -5.31
C ALA A 401 -21.29 -19.26 -4.73
N LEU A 402 -20.85 -18.80 -3.55
CA LEU A 402 -21.33 -17.54 -2.97
C LEU A 402 -20.81 -16.31 -3.73
N LEU A 403 -19.55 -16.31 -4.14
CA LEU A 403 -18.94 -15.21 -4.89
C LEU A 403 -19.53 -15.09 -6.30
N ASN A 404 -19.86 -16.21 -6.94
CA ASN A 404 -20.61 -16.19 -8.20
C ASN A 404 -21.98 -15.51 -8.07
N LYS A 405 -22.64 -15.63 -6.92
CA LYS A 405 -23.90 -14.90 -6.67
C LYS A 405 -23.68 -13.39 -6.56
N TYR A 406 -22.56 -12.95 -5.99
CA TYR A 406 -22.25 -11.53 -5.89
C TYR A 406 -22.18 -10.84 -7.26
N ARG A 407 -21.69 -11.54 -8.29
CA ARG A 407 -21.67 -11.07 -9.68
C ARG A 407 -23.08 -10.74 -10.20
N GLU A 408 -24.04 -11.57 -9.83
CA GLU A 408 -25.43 -11.44 -10.26
C GLU A 408 -26.21 -10.37 -9.49
N VAL A 409 -25.58 -9.68 -8.54
CA VAL A 409 -26.20 -8.56 -7.81
C VAL A 409 -26.32 -7.36 -8.76
N PRO A 410 -27.54 -6.89 -9.08
CA PRO A 410 -27.74 -5.80 -10.02
C PRO A 410 -27.11 -4.49 -9.54
N ARG A 411 -26.67 -3.65 -10.49
CA ARG A 411 -26.07 -2.34 -10.20
C ARG A 411 -26.95 -1.48 -9.29
N ALA A 412 -28.26 -1.41 -9.53
CA ALA A 412 -29.16 -0.62 -8.69
C ALA A 412 -29.22 -1.12 -7.25
N THR A 413 -29.09 -2.43 -7.03
CA THR A 413 -29.01 -3.02 -5.69
C THR A 413 -27.70 -2.65 -5.01
N ARG A 414 -26.58 -2.75 -5.74
CA ARG A 414 -25.24 -2.35 -5.25
C ARG A 414 -25.24 -0.89 -4.84
N THR A 415 -25.61 0.02 -5.74
CA THR A 415 -25.60 1.47 -5.47
C THR A 415 -26.51 1.84 -4.31
N ARG A 416 -27.70 1.22 -4.19
CA ARG A 416 -28.60 1.42 -3.04
C ARG A 416 -27.94 1.02 -1.72
N HIS A 417 -27.32 -0.16 -1.66
CA HIS A 417 -26.67 -0.62 -0.43
C HIS A 417 -25.40 0.18 -0.12
N SER A 418 -24.62 0.54 -1.12
CA SER A 418 -23.49 1.46 -1.01
C SER A 418 -23.94 2.78 -0.37
N TRP A 419 -25.02 3.39 -0.88
CA TRP A 419 -25.60 4.62 -0.32
C TRP A 419 -26.01 4.49 1.15
N ILE A 420 -26.59 3.35 1.52
CA ILE A 420 -27.00 3.10 2.91
C ILE A 420 -25.78 3.00 3.82
N LEU A 421 -24.65 2.49 3.34
CA LEU A 421 -23.41 2.35 4.12
C LEU A 421 -22.59 3.64 4.21
N MET A 422 -22.79 4.60 3.29
CA MET A 422 -22.10 5.89 3.30
C MET A 422 -22.34 6.70 4.59
N SER A 423 -21.35 7.50 4.98
CA SER A 423 -21.56 8.56 5.97
C SER A 423 -22.50 9.65 5.43
N VAL A 424 -22.97 10.53 6.30
CA VAL A 424 -23.79 11.68 5.88
C VAL A 424 -23.00 12.59 4.94
N SER A 425 -21.76 12.93 5.30
CA SER A 425 -20.84 13.70 4.45
C SER A 425 -20.73 13.11 3.04
N THR A 426 -20.37 11.84 2.95
CA THR A 426 -20.17 11.16 1.66
C THR A 426 -21.43 11.18 0.79
N ARG A 427 -22.62 11.01 1.36
CA ARG A 427 -23.87 11.13 0.57
C ARG A 427 -24.06 12.52 -0.05
N TRP A 428 -23.65 13.57 0.66
CA TRP A 428 -23.70 14.93 0.11
C TRP A 428 -22.71 15.12 -1.03
N ASP A 429 -21.53 14.52 -0.96
CA ASP A 429 -20.55 14.58 -2.05
C ASP A 429 -21.13 13.90 -3.32
N PHE A 430 -21.75 12.74 -3.12
CA PHE A 430 -22.31 11.93 -4.20
C PHE A 430 -23.65 12.42 -4.76
N VAL A 431 -24.41 13.29 -4.07
CA VAL A 431 -25.72 13.77 -4.59
C VAL A 431 -25.56 14.66 -5.83
N SER A 432 -24.41 15.34 -5.95
CA SER A 432 -24.07 16.21 -7.07
C SER A 432 -23.46 15.47 -8.27
N MET A 433 -23.05 14.20 -8.13
CA MET A 433 -22.41 13.45 -9.22
C MET A 433 -23.34 13.17 -10.38
N ASP A 434 -22.86 13.26 -11.62
CA ASP A 434 -23.62 13.03 -12.85
C ASP A 434 -24.61 11.85 -12.75
N VAL A 435 -25.85 12.00 -13.24
CA VAL A 435 -26.89 10.95 -13.15
C VAL A 435 -26.45 9.61 -13.72
N ASP A 436 -25.52 9.63 -14.68
CA ASP A 436 -25.04 8.43 -15.34
C ASP A 436 -24.07 7.61 -14.48
N GLN A 437 -23.44 8.26 -13.50
CA GLN A 437 -22.44 7.72 -12.57
C GLN A 437 -22.89 7.76 -11.10
N GLY A 438 -23.97 8.48 -10.80
CA GLY A 438 -24.39 8.83 -9.45
C GLY A 438 -25.33 7.82 -8.79
N TYR A 439 -25.71 8.17 -7.58
CA TYR A 439 -26.59 7.40 -6.71
C TYR A 439 -28.03 7.91 -6.76
N GLY A 440 -28.97 7.06 -6.33
CA GLY A 440 -30.38 7.42 -6.23
C GLY A 440 -31.11 7.39 -7.57
N CYS A 441 -31.81 8.48 -7.91
CA CYS A 441 -32.63 8.54 -9.12
C CYS A 441 -31.80 8.82 -10.37
N ARG A 442 -31.99 7.99 -11.42
CA ARG A 442 -31.33 8.16 -12.72
C ARG A 442 -31.87 9.31 -13.58
N SER A 443 -33.08 9.79 -13.31
CA SER A 443 -33.70 10.81 -14.15
C SER A 443 -32.97 12.15 -14.04
N PRO A 444 -32.50 12.75 -15.15
CA PRO A 444 -31.87 14.08 -15.16
C PRO A 444 -32.79 15.19 -14.63
N ALA A 445 -34.10 15.02 -14.77
CA ALA A 445 -35.12 15.96 -14.34
C ALA A 445 -35.72 15.62 -12.96
N CYS A 446 -35.00 14.85 -12.12
CA CYS A 446 -35.51 14.45 -10.82
C CYS A 446 -35.66 15.67 -9.87
N PRO A 447 -36.88 16.02 -9.44
CA PRO A 447 -37.10 17.20 -8.60
C PRO A 447 -36.45 17.04 -7.22
N THR A 448 -36.54 15.85 -6.63
CA THR A 448 -35.90 15.54 -5.34
C THR A 448 -34.40 15.74 -5.37
N ARG A 449 -33.75 15.35 -6.48
CA ARG A 449 -32.32 15.54 -6.64
C ARG A 449 -31.97 17.01 -6.77
N ALA A 450 -32.70 17.76 -7.60
CA ALA A 450 -32.49 19.19 -7.79
C ALA A 450 -32.59 19.95 -6.45
N GLU A 451 -33.60 19.64 -5.64
CA GLU A 451 -33.77 20.20 -4.30
C GLU A 451 -32.62 19.84 -3.36
N LEU A 452 -32.17 18.58 -3.34
CA LEU A 452 -31.04 18.17 -2.51
C LEU A 452 -29.73 18.86 -2.92
N VAL A 453 -29.50 19.09 -4.22
CA VAL A 453 -28.33 19.84 -4.70
C VAL A 453 -28.41 21.31 -4.26
N GLU A 454 -29.59 21.93 -4.30
CA GLU A 454 -29.81 23.28 -3.77
C GLU A 454 -29.58 23.34 -2.26
N LEU A 455 -30.06 22.34 -1.51
CA LEU A 455 -29.84 22.22 -0.08
C LEU A 455 -28.35 22.02 0.24
N LYS A 456 -27.61 21.20 -0.54
CA LYS A 456 -26.14 21.05 -0.41
C LYS A 456 -25.45 22.40 -0.47
N ALA A 457 -25.81 23.24 -1.45
CA ALA A 457 -25.21 24.57 -1.64
C ALA A 457 -25.49 25.55 -0.48
N ARG A 458 -26.51 25.29 0.34
CA ARG A 458 -26.88 26.10 1.50
C ARG A 458 -26.40 25.52 2.83
N ARG A 459 -25.73 24.36 2.83
CA ARG A 459 -25.25 23.74 4.06
C ARG A 459 -24.21 24.64 4.73
N VAL A 460 -24.31 24.73 6.05
CA VAL A 460 -23.34 25.41 6.91
C VAL A 460 -22.80 24.38 7.89
N ARG A 461 -21.48 24.26 7.98
CA ARG A 461 -20.81 23.34 8.91
C ARG A 461 -21.27 23.59 10.35
N GLY A 462 -21.49 22.52 11.12
CA GLY A 462 -22.01 22.58 12.48
C GLY A 462 -23.53 22.80 12.59
N ILE A 463 -24.24 23.05 11.48
CA ILE A 463 -25.71 23.18 11.46
C ILE A 463 -26.31 21.98 10.73
N ARG A 464 -26.85 21.03 11.51
CA ARG A 464 -27.46 19.81 10.99
C ARG A 464 -28.99 19.87 11.03
N ASN A 465 -29.62 19.47 9.94
CA ASN A 465 -31.07 19.33 9.84
C ASN A 465 -31.42 17.86 9.60
N HIS A 466 -31.99 17.22 10.63
CA HIS A 466 -32.33 15.80 10.61
C HIS A 466 -33.30 15.45 9.48
N ASP A 467 -34.31 16.28 9.22
CA ASP A 467 -35.32 16.00 8.19
C ASP A 467 -34.72 16.03 6.78
N VAL A 468 -33.78 16.96 6.56
CA VAL A 468 -33.05 17.06 5.29
C VAL A 468 -32.10 15.86 5.13
N GLU A 469 -31.42 15.44 6.19
CA GLU A 469 -30.54 14.26 6.14
C GLU A 469 -31.33 12.95 5.95
N GLU A 470 -32.52 12.83 6.56
CA GLU A 470 -33.41 11.70 6.33
C GLU A 470 -33.91 11.69 4.88
N LYS A 471 -34.21 12.86 4.31
CA LYS A 471 -34.57 12.99 2.90
C LYS A 471 -33.43 12.57 1.98
N LEU A 472 -32.20 12.98 2.28
CA LEU A 472 -30.99 12.54 1.56
C LEU A 472 -30.80 11.02 1.67
N TYR A 473 -30.96 10.46 2.86
CA TYR A 473 -30.89 9.02 3.08
C TYR A 473 -31.90 8.28 2.20
N LYS A 474 -33.16 8.71 2.22
CA LYS A 474 -34.23 8.14 1.39
C LYS A 474 -33.96 8.28 -0.10
N PHE A 475 -33.41 9.41 -0.54
CA PHE A 475 -33.12 9.67 -1.96
C PHE A 475 -32.28 8.58 -2.62
N GLY A 476 -31.27 8.04 -1.96
CA GLY A 476 -30.48 6.92 -2.50
C GLY A 476 -30.90 5.54 -1.99
N GLY A 477 -31.55 5.46 -0.82
CA GLY A 477 -31.90 4.19 -0.17
C GLY A 477 -33.25 3.59 -0.60
N THR A 478 -34.22 4.41 -1.03
CA THR A 478 -35.59 3.97 -1.35
C THR A 478 -36.02 4.01 -2.82
N PRO A 479 -35.25 4.52 -3.81
CA PRO A 479 -35.63 4.41 -5.22
C PRO A 479 -35.90 2.97 -5.64
N SER A 480 -36.92 2.81 -6.48
CA SER A 480 -37.28 1.50 -7.03
C SER A 480 -36.40 1.21 -8.25
N ALA A 481 -35.74 0.05 -8.23
CA ALA A 481 -34.98 -0.43 -9.39
C ALA A 481 -35.92 -0.66 -10.59
N CYS A 482 -35.41 -0.43 -11.80
CA CYS A 482 -36.13 -0.81 -13.02
C CYS A 482 -36.44 -2.31 -12.99
N LYS A 483 -37.73 -2.68 -13.13
CA LYS A 483 -38.17 -4.07 -13.01
C LYS A 483 -37.54 -5.01 -14.04
N ASN A 484 -37.23 -4.48 -15.22
CA ASN A 484 -36.67 -5.26 -16.32
C ASN A 484 -35.15 -5.45 -16.16
N CYS A 485 -34.37 -4.37 -16.19
CA CYS A 485 -32.91 -4.49 -16.16
C CYS A 485 -32.27 -4.47 -14.78
N ARG A 486 -32.95 -3.93 -13.76
CA ARG A 486 -32.42 -3.70 -12.40
C ARG A 486 -31.07 -2.95 -12.36
N HIS A 487 -30.71 -2.29 -13.45
CA HIS A 487 -29.44 -1.58 -13.60
C HIS A 487 -29.50 -0.17 -13.03
N VAL A 488 -30.66 0.48 -13.17
CA VAL A 488 -30.93 1.86 -12.72
C VAL A 488 -32.10 1.89 -11.73
N ALA A 489 -32.22 2.98 -10.97
CA ALA A 489 -33.33 3.20 -10.04
C ALA A 489 -33.98 4.57 -10.23
N TYR A 490 -35.26 4.66 -9.86
CA TYR A 490 -36.05 5.88 -9.97
C TYR A 490 -36.84 6.15 -8.69
N CYS A 491 -36.99 7.42 -8.30
CA CYS A 491 -37.85 7.81 -7.19
C CYS A 491 -39.32 7.44 -7.43
N GLY A 492 -39.74 7.35 -8.70
CA GLY A 492 -41.11 7.00 -9.07
C GLY A 492 -41.29 6.80 -10.57
N LYS A 493 -42.53 6.44 -10.97
CA LYS A 493 -42.90 6.19 -12.37
C LYS A 493 -42.71 7.42 -13.26
N GLU A 494 -42.92 8.62 -12.71
CA GLU A 494 -42.75 9.89 -13.44
C GLU A 494 -41.30 10.09 -13.89
N CYS A 495 -40.34 9.95 -12.95
CA CYS A 495 -38.91 9.99 -13.27
C CYS A 495 -38.51 8.92 -14.29
N GLN A 496 -39.05 7.71 -14.17
CA GLN A 496 -38.80 6.62 -15.12
C GLN A 496 -39.34 6.95 -16.52
N ALA A 497 -40.57 7.48 -16.61
CA ALA A 497 -41.19 7.84 -17.87
C ALA A 497 -40.43 8.98 -18.55
N ALA A 498 -39.98 9.98 -17.78
CA ALA A 498 -39.18 11.09 -18.28
C ALA A 498 -37.82 10.64 -18.86
N ASP A 499 -37.18 9.64 -18.24
CA ASP A 499 -35.88 9.12 -18.69
C ASP A 499 -35.98 7.98 -19.73
N TRP A 500 -37.18 7.44 -19.96
CA TRP A 500 -37.37 6.21 -20.75
C TRP A 500 -36.76 6.27 -22.14
N ARG A 501 -36.81 7.42 -22.81
CA ARG A 501 -36.21 7.61 -24.14
C ARG A 501 -34.71 7.34 -24.16
N ARG A 502 -33.99 7.73 -23.11
CA ARG A 502 -32.55 7.47 -22.93
C ARG A 502 -32.32 6.03 -22.44
N HIS A 503 -33.10 5.60 -21.46
CA HIS A 503 -32.90 4.33 -20.78
C HIS A 503 -33.28 3.10 -21.63
N ARG A 504 -34.19 3.21 -22.61
CA ARG A 504 -34.77 2.06 -23.32
C ARG A 504 -33.73 1.09 -23.90
N GLU A 505 -32.69 1.60 -24.55
CA GLU A 505 -31.68 0.74 -25.19
C GLU A 505 -30.77 0.07 -24.14
N GLU A 506 -30.30 0.85 -23.16
CA GLU A 506 -29.56 0.33 -22.00
C GLU A 506 -30.38 -0.74 -21.26
N CYS A 507 -31.69 -0.52 -21.07
CA CYS A 507 -32.58 -1.45 -20.41
C CYS A 507 -32.67 -2.80 -21.13
N ARG A 508 -32.64 -2.80 -22.47
CA ARG A 508 -32.64 -4.04 -23.26
C ARG A 508 -31.32 -4.79 -23.06
N THR A 509 -30.21 -4.09 -23.20
CA THR A 509 -28.85 -4.66 -23.07
C THR A 509 -28.60 -5.22 -21.68
N GLU A 510 -28.87 -4.43 -20.64
CA GLU A 510 -28.66 -4.84 -19.25
C GLU A 510 -29.69 -5.88 -18.80
N GLY A 511 -30.94 -5.81 -19.28
CA GLY A 511 -31.95 -6.83 -19.01
C GLY A 511 -31.59 -8.20 -19.58
N ALA A 512 -30.89 -8.26 -20.71
CA ALA A 512 -30.43 -9.51 -21.31
C ALA A 512 -29.34 -10.22 -20.48
N LYS A 513 -28.64 -9.49 -19.60
CA LYS A 513 -27.62 -10.08 -18.71
C LYS A 513 -28.23 -10.94 -17.59
N GLY A 514 -29.51 -10.73 -17.26
CA GLY A 514 -30.24 -11.59 -16.32
C GLY A 514 -29.88 -11.44 -14.84
N HIS A 515 -29.11 -10.41 -14.46
CA HIS A 515 -28.71 -10.17 -13.06
C HIS A 515 -29.95 -10.00 -12.17
N ASN A 516 -30.10 -10.87 -11.17
CA ASN A 516 -31.31 -10.93 -10.35
C ASN A 516 -31.08 -11.20 -8.86
N GLU A 517 -29.82 -11.24 -8.41
CA GLU A 517 -29.48 -11.55 -7.02
C GLU A 517 -29.78 -10.37 -6.09
N ASP A 518 -30.31 -10.66 -4.90
CA ASP A 518 -30.54 -9.67 -3.84
C ASP A 518 -29.44 -9.70 -2.76
N VAL A 519 -29.49 -8.88 -1.72
CA VAL A 519 -28.50 -8.87 -0.62
C VAL A 519 -29.00 -9.48 0.69
#